data_AF-A0A1V5IGR3-F1
#
_entry.id   AF-A0A1V5IGR3-F1
#
_cell.length_a   1.000
_cell.length_b   1.000
_cell.length_c   1.000
_cell.angle_alpha   90.00
_cell.angle_beta   90.00
_cell.angle_gamma   90.00
#
_symmetry.space_group_name_H-M   'P 1'
#
loop_
_entity.id
_entity.type
_entity.pdbx_description
1 polymer ?
#
loop_
_entity_poly.entity_id
_entity_poly.type
_entity_poly.pdbx_seq_one_letter_code
_entity_poly.pdbx_strand_id
1 'polypeptide(L)'
;MESYLIMDLQGYLELYPEKARELKIATGCRCENCSLEYPLALLDIHTIGSALSVETPHTDLQKYLLVLCPSCSRSFRSGLVEVTVQRDLVRLRNRQVRRRMRVILSYQPRTYTPSGDFDPEVIFNEMISSGALDQCLNGG
;
A
#
# COMPACT_ATOMS: atom_id res chain seq x y z
N MET A 1 -11.74 3.67 -30.63
CA MET A 1 -11.26 4.39 -29.44
C MET A 1 -11.99 3.75 -28.26
N GLU A 2 -11.44 2.65 -27.74
CA GLU A 2 -12.01 1.99 -26.57
C GLU A 2 -11.77 2.89 -25.36
N SER A 3 -12.86 3.45 -24.84
CA SER A 3 -12.87 4.08 -23.53
C SER A 3 -12.62 2.98 -22.49
N TYR A 4 -11.35 2.72 -22.17
CA TYR A 4 -10.99 1.99 -20.96
C TYR A 4 -11.61 2.75 -19.80
N LEU A 5 -12.69 2.21 -19.24
CA LEU A 5 -13.28 2.71 -18.00
C LEU A 5 -12.20 2.57 -16.93
N ILE A 6 -11.56 3.68 -16.57
CA ILE A 6 -10.62 3.73 -15.46
C ILE A 6 -11.40 3.31 -14.21
N MET A 7 -11.25 2.04 -13.81
CA MET A 7 -11.87 1.52 -12.61
C MET A 7 -11.11 2.07 -11.41
N ASP A 8 -11.82 2.81 -10.56
CA ASP A 8 -11.26 3.32 -9.33
C ASP A 8 -11.27 2.26 -8.22
N LEU A 9 -10.55 2.53 -7.14
CA LEU A 9 -10.43 1.60 -6.01
C LEU A 9 -11.78 1.30 -5.34
N GLN A 10 -12.70 2.26 -5.35
CA GLN A 10 -14.02 2.08 -4.76
C GLN A 10 -14.84 1.09 -5.60
N GLY A 11 -14.94 1.31 -6.90
CA GLY A 11 -15.60 0.42 -7.85
C GLY A 11 -14.97 -0.97 -7.85
N TYR A 12 -13.64 -1.06 -7.79
CA TYR A 12 -12.95 -2.34 -7.64
C TYR A 12 -13.41 -3.13 -6.40
N LEU A 13 -13.51 -2.47 -5.24
CA LEU A 13 -13.95 -3.14 -4.01
C LEU A 13 -15.44 -3.49 -4.02
N GLU A 14 -16.26 -2.77 -4.79
CA GLU A 14 -17.67 -3.10 -5.02
C GLU A 14 -17.83 -4.32 -5.94
N LEU A 15 -16.98 -4.46 -6.96
CA LEU A 15 -16.94 -5.65 -7.83
C LEU A 15 -16.40 -6.90 -7.09
N TYR A 16 -15.51 -6.72 -6.11
CA TYR A 16 -14.85 -7.79 -5.37
C TYR A 16 -15.11 -7.69 -3.86
N PRO A 17 -16.35 -7.93 -3.40
CA PRO A 17 -16.73 -7.77 -1.99
C PRO A 17 -15.98 -8.71 -1.04
N GLU A 18 -15.49 -9.85 -1.53
CA GLU A 18 -14.62 -10.76 -0.79
C GLU A 18 -13.28 -10.10 -0.43
N LYS A 19 -12.69 -9.30 -1.33
CA LYS A 19 -11.47 -8.53 -1.04
C LYS A 19 -11.75 -7.48 0.01
N ALA A 20 -12.86 -6.77 -0.09
CA ALA A 20 -13.28 -5.80 0.94
C ALA A 20 -13.43 -6.48 2.32
N ARG A 21 -14.02 -7.68 2.35
CA ARG A 21 -14.15 -8.48 3.57
C ARG A 21 -12.78 -8.89 4.13
N GLU A 22 -11.87 -9.39 3.29
CA GLU A 22 -10.53 -9.80 3.69
C GLU A 22 -9.69 -8.64 4.21
N LEU A 23 -9.81 -7.43 3.63
CA LEU A 23 -9.13 -6.24 4.12
C LEU A 23 -9.53 -5.89 5.55
N LYS A 24 -10.82 -5.99 5.88
CA LYS A 24 -11.32 -5.78 7.24
C LYS A 24 -10.81 -6.84 8.22
N ILE A 25 -10.69 -8.10 7.78
CA ILE A 25 -10.11 -9.19 8.59
C ILE A 25 -8.60 -8.97 8.77
N ALA A 26 -7.91 -8.42 7.76
CA ALA A 26 -6.48 -8.19 7.82
C ALA A 26 -6.08 -7.18 8.91
N THR A 27 -6.97 -6.26 9.30
CA THR A 27 -6.76 -5.36 10.45
C THR A 27 -7.08 -6.00 11.80
N GLY A 28 -7.47 -7.27 11.82
CA GLY A 28 -7.95 -7.94 13.03
C GLY A 28 -9.31 -7.41 13.48
N CYS A 29 -10.17 -7.02 12.53
CA CYS A 29 -11.47 -6.42 12.81
C CYS A 29 -11.39 -5.15 13.68
N ARG A 30 -10.31 -4.38 13.53
CA ARG A 30 -10.10 -3.12 14.26
C ARG A 30 -10.17 -1.91 13.34
N CYS A 31 -10.68 -0.81 13.90
CA CYS A 31 -10.63 0.50 13.28
C CYS A 31 -9.19 1.03 13.29
N GLU A 32 -8.69 1.46 12.13
CA GLU A 32 -7.32 1.97 12.02
C GLU A 32 -7.11 3.36 12.65
N ASN A 33 -8.19 4.07 12.97
CA ASN A 33 -8.12 5.37 13.64
C ASN A 33 -8.19 5.23 15.18
N CYS A 34 -9.27 4.63 15.71
CA CYS A 34 -9.48 4.52 17.16
C CYS A 34 -8.94 3.23 17.79
N SER A 35 -8.42 2.28 16.99
CA SER A 35 -7.86 0.99 17.43
C SER A 35 -8.82 0.02 18.15
N LEU A 36 -10.09 0.41 18.30
CA LEU A 36 -11.14 -0.44 18.89
C LEU A 36 -11.57 -1.53 17.90
N GLU A 37 -11.97 -2.67 18.47
CA GLU A 37 -12.48 -3.83 17.74
C GLU A 37 -13.97 -3.71 17.48
N TYR A 38 -14.40 -4.13 16.30
CA TYR A 38 -15.79 -4.06 15.86
C TYR A 38 -16.19 -5.32 15.11
N PRO A 39 -17.48 -5.70 15.14
CA PRO A 39 -18.02 -6.68 14.20
C PRO A 39 -17.68 -6.32 12.76
N LEU A 40 -17.28 -7.33 11.98
CA LEU A 40 -16.89 -7.19 10.57
C LEU A 40 -17.90 -6.40 9.73
N ALA A 41 -19.20 -6.58 9.99
CA ALA A 41 -20.29 -5.92 9.28
C ALA A 41 -20.37 -4.40 9.56
N LEU A 42 -19.79 -3.92 10.67
CA LEU A 42 -19.79 -2.51 11.04
C LEU A 42 -18.55 -1.76 10.54
N LEU A 43 -17.50 -2.48 10.14
CA LEU A 43 -16.31 -1.87 9.57
C LEU A 43 -16.58 -1.47 8.13
N ASP A 44 -16.03 -0.33 7.75
CA ASP A 44 -16.16 0.27 6.43
C ASP A 44 -14.78 0.52 5.83
N ILE A 45 -14.68 0.54 4.51
CA ILE A 45 -13.44 0.89 3.81
C ILE A 45 -13.57 2.32 3.31
N HIS A 46 -12.69 3.18 3.81
CA HIS A 46 -12.58 4.57 3.39
C HIS A 46 -11.41 4.73 2.42
N THR A 47 -11.66 5.27 1.23
CA THR A 47 -10.62 5.54 0.23
C THR A 47 -10.01 6.93 0.45
N ILE A 48 -8.70 7.04 0.33
CA ILE A 48 -7.94 8.29 0.54
C ILE A 48 -7.61 8.93 -0.81
N GLY A 49 -8.11 10.13 -1.04
CA GLY A 49 -7.86 10.90 -2.26
C GLY A 49 -8.75 10.51 -3.43
N SER A 50 -8.52 11.10 -4.61
CA SER A 50 -9.30 10.85 -5.81
C SER A 50 -8.89 9.56 -6.52
N ALA A 51 -9.89 8.84 -7.03
CA ALA A 51 -9.85 7.69 -7.93
C ALA A 51 -8.47 7.38 -8.53
N LEU A 52 -7.72 6.50 -7.87
CA LEU A 52 -6.59 5.85 -8.53
C LEU A 52 -7.11 4.84 -9.52
N SER A 53 -6.61 4.90 -10.75
CA SER A 53 -6.73 3.79 -11.68
C SER A 53 -6.08 2.55 -11.04
N VAL A 54 -6.91 1.55 -10.72
CA VAL A 54 -6.46 0.25 -10.22
C VAL A 54 -5.59 -0.47 -11.26
N GLU A 55 -5.68 -0.05 -12.52
CA GLU A 55 -4.92 -0.58 -13.65
C GLU A 55 -3.48 -0.06 -13.70
N THR A 56 -3.11 0.92 -12.86
CA THR A 56 -1.76 1.46 -12.85
C THR A 56 -0.79 0.40 -12.30
N PRO A 57 0.10 -0.18 -13.14
CA PRO A 57 0.95 -1.28 -12.70
C PRO A 57 1.81 -0.86 -11.51
N HIS A 58 2.04 -1.79 -10.58
CA HIS A 58 2.88 -1.57 -9.39
C HIS A 58 2.38 -0.51 -8.39
N THR A 59 1.10 -0.13 -8.45
CA THR A 59 0.52 0.79 -7.46
C THR A 59 0.18 0.05 -6.17
N ASP A 60 0.75 0.49 -5.05
CA ASP A 60 0.50 -0.09 -3.73
C ASP A 60 -0.85 0.41 -3.17
N LEU A 61 -1.95 -0.17 -3.65
CA LEU A 61 -3.34 0.26 -3.39
C LEU A 61 -3.71 0.30 -1.90
N GLN A 62 -3.06 -0.51 -1.06
CA GLN A 62 -3.27 -0.46 0.40
C GLN A 62 -2.96 0.93 0.97
N LYS A 63 -2.11 1.73 0.32
CA LYS A 63 -1.76 3.08 0.79
C LYS A 63 -2.90 4.09 0.66
N TYR A 64 -3.97 3.73 -0.04
CA TYR A 64 -5.06 4.62 -0.42
C TYR A 64 -6.40 4.19 0.17
N LEU A 65 -6.36 3.38 1.23
CA LEU A 65 -7.54 2.98 1.96
C LEU A 65 -7.26 2.89 3.46
N LEU A 66 -8.32 3.03 4.26
CA LEU A 66 -8.36 2.78 5.69
C LEU A 66 -9.60 1.94 6.03
N VAL A 67 -9.47 1.05 7.00
CA VAL A 67 -10.60 0.33 7.60
C VAL A 67 -11.06 1.08 8.84
N LEU A 68 -12.29 1.59 8.83
CA LEU A 68 -12.82 2.48 9.86
C LEU A 68 -14.13 1.95 10.45
N CYS A 69 -14.39 2.25 11.73
CA CYS A 69 -15.70 2.05 12.33
C CYS A 69 -16.69 3.13 11.86
N PRO A 70 -18.01 2.98 12.11
CA PRO A 70 -19.01 3.91 11.61
C PRO A 70 -18.81 5.35 12.08
N SER A 71 -18.34 5.54 13.32
CA SER A 71 -18.07 6.88 13.84
C SER A 71 -16.89 7.55 13.14
N CYS A 72 -15.78 6.84 12.99
CA CYS A 72 -14.60 7.38 12.30
C CYS A 72 -14.86 7.56 10.80
N SER A 73 -15.52 6.60 10.14
CA SER A 73 -15.88 6.70 8.72
C SER A 73 -16.65 7.99 8.42
N ARG A 74 -17.64 8.33 9.27
CA ARG A 74 -18.39 9.60 9.14
C ARG A 74 -17.50 10.84 9.21
N SER A 75 -16.59 10.92 10.18
CA SER A 75 -15.66 12.06 10.32
C SER A 75 -14.71 12.20 9.13
N PHE A 76 -14.27 11.09 8.55
CA PHE A 76 -13.36 11.08 7.41
C PHE A 76 -14.09 11.50 6.13
N ARG A 77 -15.32 10.99 5.90
CA ARG A 77 -16.16 11.36 4.76
C ARG A 77 -16.64 12.81 4.81
N SER A 78 -16.86 13.37 6.00
CA SER A 78 -17.25 14.78 6.16
C SER A 78 -16.10 15.76 5.95
N GLY A 79 -14.88 15.28 5.68
CA GLY A 79 -13.70 16.14 5.49
C GLY A 79 -13.14 16.74 6.77
N LEU A 80 -13.57 16.28 7.96
CA LEU A 80 -13.03 16.77 9.25
C LEU A 80 -11.58 16.31 9.49
N VAL A 81 -11.14 15.28 8.77
CA VAL A 81 -9.79 14.72 8.89
C VAL A 81 -9.03 14.99 7.60
N GLU A 82 -7.98 15.81 7.69
CA GLU A 82 -7.14 16.16 6.55
C GLU A 82 -6.47 14.93 5.91
N VAL A 83 -6.27 14.97 4.58
CA VAL A 83 -5.64 13.88 3.82
C VAL A 83 -4.23 13.55 4.34
N THR A 84 -3.50 14.54 4.85
CA THR A 84 -2.19 14.38 5.51
C THR A 84 -2.29 13.42 6.69
N VAL A 85 -3.23 13.65 7.60
CA VAL A 85 -3.50 12.79 8.77
C VAL A 85 -3.93 11.39 8.34
N GLN A 86 -4.78 11.28 7.31
CA GLN A 86 -5.19 9.98 6.78
C GLN A 86 -3.98 9.17 6.26
N ARG A 87 -3.05 9.84 5.56
CA ARG A 87 -1.80 9.22 5.09
C ARG A 87 -0.86 8.86 6.24
N ASP A 88 -0.85 9.62 7.32
CA ASP A 88 -0.05 9.29 8.50
C ASP A 88 -0.58 8.02 9.20
N LEU A 89 -1.89 7.81 9.27
CA LEU A 89 -2.45 6.54 9.75
C LEU A 89 -1.98 5.35 8.92
N VAL A 90 -1.97 5.47 7.58
CA VAL A 90 -1.41 4.45 6.69
C VAL A 90 0.08 4.22 6.97
N ARG A 91 0.85 5.28 7.27
CA ARG A 91 2.28 5.20 7.64
C ARG A 91 2.53 4.60 9.03
N LEU A 92 1.53 4.57 9.91
CA LEU A 92 1.60 3.89 11.20
C LEU A 92 1.09 2.44 11.15
N ARG A 93 0.42 2.04 10.06
CA ARG A 93 -0.08 0.67 9.87
C ARG A 93 0.99 -0.39 10.14
N ASN A 94 0.61 -1.39 10.92
CA ASN A 94 1.46 -2.53 11.25
C ASN A 94 1.98 -3.24 9.98
N ARG A 95 3.26 -3.65 9.99
CA ARG A 95 3.93 -4.32 8.87
C ARG A 95 3.21 -5.58 8.39
N GLN A 96 2.67 -6.38 9.31
CA GLN A 96 1.91 -7.59 8.98
C GLN A 96 0.61 -7.24 8.26
N VAL A 97 -0.12 -6.23 8.74
CA VAL A 97 -1.35 -5.75 8.10
C VAL A 97 -1.07 -5.25 6.69
N ARG A 98 -0.02 -4.42 6.50
CA ARG A 98 0.43 -3.97 5.17
C ARG A 98 0.69 -5.13 4.22
N ARG A 99 1.46 -6.13 4.68
CA ARG A 99 1.80 -7.30 3.86
C ARG A 99 0.55 -8.08 3.45
N ARG A 100 -0.39 -8.31 4.37
CA ARG A 100 -1.64 -9.01 4.07
C ARG A 100 -2.51 -8.22 3.08
N MET A 101 -2.68 -6.92 3.29
CA MET A 101 -3.45 -6.07 2.38
C MET A 101 -2.86 -6.03 0.97
N ARG A 102 -1.52 -6.01 0.83
CA ARG A 102 -0.86 -6.12 -0.48
C ARG A 102 -1.19 -7.41 -1.21
N VAL A 103 -1.20 -8.53 -0.49
CA VAL A 103 -1.56 -9.84 -1.08
C VAL A 103 -3.02 -9.84 -1.52
N ILE A 104 -3.94 -9.35 -0.68
CA ILE A 104 -5.38 -9.25 -0.99
C ILE A 104 -5.61 -8.40 -2.23
N LEU A 105 -4.90 -7.27 -2.34
CA LEU A 105 -4.98 -6.34 -3.46
C LEU A 105 -4.09 -6.74 -4.65
N SER A 106 -3.54 -7.96 -4.66
CA SER A 106 -2.75 -8.50 -5.76
C SER A 106 -1.56 -7.61 -6.16
N TYR A 107 -0.96 -6.91 -5.19
CA TYR A 107 0.16 -6.01 -5.43
C TYR A 107 1.39 -6.77 -5.96
N GLN A 108 1.88 -6.35 -7.12
CA GLN A 108 3.13 -6.82 -7.70
C GLN A 108 4.19 -5.71 -7.60
N PRO A 109 5.25 -5.88 -6.78
CA PRO A 109 6.33 -4.92 -6.71
C PRO A 109 7.01 -4.80 -8.08
N ARG A 110 7.50 -3.59 -8.40
CA ARG A 110 8.27 -3.39 -9.63
C ARG A 110 9.56 -4.19 -9.54
N THR A 111 9.79 -5.08 -10.50
CA THR A 111 11.08 -5.76 -10.64
C THR A 111 12.15 -4.71 -10.90
N TYR A 112 13.17 -4.66 -10.05
CA TYR A 112 14.32 -3.81 -10.32
C TYR A 112 15.07 -4.42 -11.51
N THR A 113 15.10 -3.68 -12.61
CA THR A 113 16.00 -3.93 -13.73
C THR A 113 17.07 -2.85 -13.68
N PRO A 114 18.34 -3.20 -13.34
CA PRO A 114 19.43 -2.26 -13.41
C PRO A 114 19.47 -1.62 -14.81
N SER A 115 19.62 -0.30 -14.88
CA SER A 115 19.79 0.39 -16.16
C SER A 115 21.22 0.19 -16.66
N GLY A 116 21.40 -0.62 -17.70
CA GLY A 116 22.68 -0.85 -18.37
C GLY A 116 23.01 -2.34 -18.56
N ASP A 117 24.05 -2.62 -19.36
CA ASP A 117 24.70 -3.93 -19.39
C ASP A 117 25.34 -4.17 -18.02
N PHE A 118 24.55 -4.76 -17.12
CA PHE A 118 25.03 -5.20 -15.82
C PHE A 118 25.95 -6.40 -16.05
N ASP A 119 27.24 -6.13 -16.24
CA ASP A 119 28.28 -7.13 -16.19
C ASP A 119 28.82 -7.20 -14.74
N PRO A 120 28.42 -8.23 -13.96
CA PRO A 120 28.85 -8.35 -12.57
C PRO A 120 30.37 -8.43 -12.44
N GLU A 121 31.06 -8.98 -13.44
CA GLU A 121 32.51 -9.16 -13.42
C GLU A 121 33.22 -7.82 -13.59
N VAL A 122 32.74 -6.94 -14.46
CA VAL A 122 33.32 -5.60 -14.66
C VAL A 122 33.19 -4.77 -13.38
N ILE A 123 32.00 -4.77 -12.77
CA ILE A 123 31.75 -4.02 -11.53
C ILE A 123 32.57 -4.60 -10.37
N PHE A 124 32.63 -5.92 -10.24
CA PHE A 124 33.42 -6.57 -9.19
C PHE A 124 34.91 -6.25 -9.33
N ASN A 125 35.45 -6.32 -10.55
CA ASN A 125 36.84 -5.98 -10.82
C ASN A 125 37.12 -4.48 -10.61
N GLU A 126 36.18 -3.59 -10.94
CA GLU A 126 36.29 -2.16 -10.66
C GLU A 126 36.31 -1.89 -9.14
N MET A 127 35.45 -2.55 -8.35
CA MET A 127 35.42 -2.41 -6.89
C MET A 127 36.69 -2.92 -6.21
N ILE A 128 37.28 -4.02 -6.70
CA ILE A 128 38.58 -4.54 -6.23
C ILE A 128 39.71 -3.57 -6.60
N SER A 129 39.72 -3.10 -7.85
CA SER A 129 40.81 -2.27 -8.38
C SER A 129 40.81 -0.83 -7.83
N SER A 130 39.63 -0.31 -7.49
CA SER A 130 39.46 1.03 -6.89
C SER A 130 39.68 1.06 -5.38
N GLY A 131 39.90 -0.10 -4.73
CA GLY A 131 40.02 -0.21 -3.27
C GLY A 131 38.70 0.09 -2.53
N ALA A 132 37.57 0.23 -3.24
CA ALA A 132 36.28 0.57 -2.66
C ALA A 132 35.73 -0.50 -1.71
N LEU A 133 36.18 -1.75 -1.83
CA LEU A 133 35.83 -2.83 -0.91
C LEU A 133 36.34 -2.62 0.52
N ASP A 134 37.45 -1.87 0.69
CA ASP A 134 38.00 -1.54 2.01
C ASP A 134 37.07 -0.57 2.78
N GLN A 135 36.24 0.21 2.07
CA GLN A 135 35.21 1.07 2.69
C GLN A 135 33.97 0.29 3.15
N CYS A 136 33.68 -0.88 2.56
CA CYS A 136 32.55 -1.71 2.96
C CYS A 136 32.88 -2.65 4.13
N LEU A 137 34.16 -2.98 4.33
CA LEU A 137 34.61 -3.91 5.37
C LEU A 137 35.07 -3.21 6.65
N ASN A 138 35.48 -1.94 6.57
CA ASN A 138 35.86 -1.13 7.73
C ASN A 138 34.69 -0.23 8.19
N GLY A 139 33.58 -0.85 8.58
CA GLY A 139 32.39 -0.13 9.06
C GLY A 139 32.73 0.90 10.15
N GLY A 140 32.40 2.16 9.88
CA GLY A 140 32.33 3.24 10.87
C GLY A 140 30.98 3.33 11.54
#